data_AF-A0A348XIS9-F1
#
_entry.id   AF-A0A348XIS9-F1
#
_cell.length_a   1.000
_cell.length_b   1.000
_cell.length_c   1.000
_cell.angle_alpha   90.00
_cell.angle_beta   90.00
_cell.angle_gamma   90.00
#
_symmetry.space_group_name_H-M   'P 1'
#
loop_
_entity.id
_entity.type
_entity.pdbx_description
1 polymer ?
#
loop_
_entity_poly.entity_id
_entity_poly.type
_entity_poly.pdbx_seq_one_letter_code
_entity_poly.pdbx_strand_id
1 'polypeptide(L)'
;NSRWRCDHGWDVDLDDGSSNYEIYNNVFLRGGLKLREGFQRKVYNNIAVNNTFHPHVWYPNSGDVVTSNIWMAPYRPAVMKNWEGTIDRNLFIAEKHRDAFREEGCDAHSLAGDPMFVDPANGDYRVQAGSPALKLGFKNFPMDRFGVQKPALKAIARTPQLPVPTMMVADGEEAAQTDWKGVTLRELAGEEFSAFGVGRDDGGIHVRKAPSGANLPNLVSGDLIQSVNGTPTGTIKAFLEAMKAIPAGQPLRLGIVRHQKSMTISSAIGAGVRQNSVAAR
;
A
#
# COMPACT_ATOMS: atom_id res chain seq x y z
N ASN A 1 12.01 9.57 -19.64
CA ASN A 1 10.65 9.01 -19.76
C ASN A 1 10.76 7.51 -19.85
N SER A 2 9.97 6.79 -19.07
CA SER A 2 9.96 5.32 -19.10
C SER A 2 8.53 4.78 -19.04
N ARG A 3 8.33 3.61 -19.63
CA ARG A 3 7.09 2.83 -19.51
C ARG A 3 7.47 1.52 -18.84
N TRP A 4 6.91 1.30 -17.66
CA TRP A 4 7.28 0.23 -16.77
C TRP A 4 6.15 -0.78 -16.62
N ARG A 5 6.50 -2.05 -16.53
CA ARG A 5 5.59 -3.13 -16.17
C ARG A 5 6.31 -4.16 -15.33
N CYS A 6 5.79 -4.42 -14.14
CA CYS A 6 6.15 -5.52 -13.29
C CYS A 6 4.92 -6.41 -13.03
N ASP A 7 5.04 -7.70 -13.36
CA ASP A 7 3.97 -8.67 -13.10
C ASP A 7 4.00 -9.22 -11.66
N HIS A 8 5.05 -8.91 -10.90
CA HIS A 8 5.25 -9.39 -9.53
C HIS A 8 5.83 -8.27 -8.64
N GLY A 9 4.99 -7.37 -8.14
CA GLY A 9 5.37 -6.22 -7.31
C GLY A 9 5.10 -4.87 -7.99
N TRP A 10 5.99 -3.90 -7.80
CA TRP A 10 5.84 -2.52 -8.30
C TRP A 10 6.56 -2.30 -9.63
N ASP A 11 6.04 -1.38 -10.43
CA ASP A 11 6.66 -1.01 -11.70
C ASP A 11 7.97 -0.24 -11.47
N VAL A 12 7.99 0.55 -10.40
CA VAL A 12 9.18 1.17 -9.82
C VAL A 12 9.11 1.00 -8.31
N ASP A 13 10.16 0.42 -7.74
CA ASP A 13 10.30 0.19 -6.30
C ASP A 13 11.55 0.93 -5.79
N LEU A 14 11.34 2.02 -5.05
CA LEU A 14 12.41 2.69 -4.30
C LEU A 14 12.36 2.19 -2.86
N ASP A 15 13.24 1.25 -2.54
CA ASP A 15 13.38 0.63 -1.22
C ASP A 15 14.68 1.10 -0.51
N ASP A 16 14.87 0.64 0.73
CA ASP A 16 16.10 0.73 1.52
C ASP A 16 16.68 2.15 1.64
N GLY A 17 15.81 3.14 1.88
CA GLY A 17 16.25 4.52 2.13
C GLY A 17 16.62 5.32 0.89
N SER A 18 16.23 4.85 -0.30
CA SER A 18 16.42 5.56 -1.57
C SER A 18 15.88 7.01 -1.49
N SER A 19 16.80 7.99 -1.50
CA SER A 19 16.53 9.39 -1.21
C SER A 19 17.02 10.32 -2.32
N ASN A 20 16.51 11.55 -2.38
CA ASN A 20 16.93 12.60 -3.33
C ASN A 20 16.70 12.27 -4.83
N TYR A 21 15.79 11.33 -5.12
CA TYR A 21 15.42 10.99 -6.49
C TYR A 21 14.30 11.91 -7.01
N GLU A 22 14.38 12.25 -8.30
CA GLU A 22 13.25 12.79 -9.04
C GLU A 22 12.68 11.72 -9.97
N ILE A 23 11.39 11.42 -9.80
CA ILE A 23 10.66 10.39 -10.54
C ILE A 23 9.57 11.10 -11.33
N TYR A 24 9.80 11.27 -12.63
CA TYR A 24 8.88 12.00 -13.50
C TYR A 24 8.81 11.48 -14.94
N ASN A 25 7.70 11.78 -15.62
CA ASN A 25 7.41 11.37 -16.99
C ASN A 25 7.45 9.85 -17.18
N ASN A 26 6.86 9.12 -16.23
CA ASN A 26 6.73 7.67 -16.29
C ASN A 26 5.28 7.24 -16.53
N VAL A 27 5.13 6.10 -17.21
CA VAL A 27 3.87 5.35 -17.29
C VAL A 27 4.07 4.02 -16.56
N PHE A 28 3.27 3.78 -15.52
CA PHE A 28 3.22 2.55 -14.75
C PHE A 28 2.03 1.72 -15.25
N LEU A 29 2.30 0.57 -15.88
CA LEU A 29 1.29 -0.25 -16.55
C LEU A 29 0.65 -1.29 -15.63
N ARG A 30 1.20 -1.57 -14.45
CA ARG A 30 0.65 -2.61 -13.59
C ARG A 30 0.92 -2.42 -12.12
N GLY A 31 2.16 -2.37 -11.68
CA GLY A 31 2.55 -2.35 -10.27
C GLY A 31 2.45 -0.97 -9.60
N GLY A 32 2.44 0.11 -10.37
CA GLY A 32 2.49 1.46 -9.81
C GLY A 32 3.87 1.83 -9.26
N LEU A 33 3.93 2.88 -8.44
CA LEU A 33 5.16 3.40 -7.85
C LEU A 33 5.17 3.17 -6.35
N LYS A 34 6.19 2.50 -5.83
CA LYS A 34 6.44 2.39 -4.39
C LYS A 34 7.57 3.32 -3.96
N LEU A 35 7.30 4.02 -2.87
CA LEU A 35 8.32 4.73 -2.10
C LEU A 35 8.33 4.13 -0.70
N ARG A 36 9.42 3.44 -0.37
CA ARG A 36 9.62 2.82 0.93
C ARG A 36 10.86 3.37 1.60
N GLU A 37 10.65 3.93 2.79
CA GLU A 37 11.69 4.57 3.60
C GLU A 37 12.46 5.67 2.80
N GLY A 38 13.30 6.50 3.40
CA GLY A 38 14.04 7.54 2.67
C GLY A 38 13.37 8.93 2.61
N PHE A 39 14.04 9.87 1.93
CA PHE A 39 13.82 11.32 2.10
C PHE A 39 13.97 12.12 0.79
N GLN A 40 13.35 13.30 0.74
CA GLN A 40 13.57 14.37 -0.24
C GLN A 40 13.36 13.93 -1.70
N ARG A 41 12.42 13.02 -1.94
CA ARG A 41 12.06 12.57 -3.29
C ARG A 41 11.01 13.47 -3.90
N LYS A 42 11.09 13.65 -5.21
CA LYS A 42 10.08 14.39 -5.97
C LYS A 42 9.44 13.46 -7.00
N VAL A 43 8.15 13.20 -6.85
CA VAL A 43 7.35 12.38 -7.75
C VAL A 43 6.36 13.28 -8.47
N TYR A 44 6.58 13.52 -9.75
CA TYR A 44 5.69 14.39 -10.51
C TYR A 44 5.50 13.99 -11.96
N ASN A 45 4.37 14.36 -12.54
CA ASN A 45 4.11 14.14 -13.97
C ASN A 45 4.17 12.67 -14.41
N ASN A 46 3.76 11.75 -13.53
CA ASN A 46 3.65 10.32 -13.83
C ASN A 46 2.19 9.90 -14.05
N ILE A 47 2.00 8.74 -14.65
CA ILE A 47 0.69 8.12 -14.90
C ILE A 47 0.75 6.68 -14.37
N ALA A 48 -0.15 6.30 -13.47
CA ALA A 48 -0.39 4.88 -13.15
C ALA A 48 -1.72 4.41 -13.71
N VAL A 49 -1.65 3.50 -14.69
CA VAL A 49 -2.84 2.97 -15.35
C VAL A 49 -3.42 1.84 -14.49
N ASN A 50 -4.69 1.97 -14.10
CA ASN A 50 -5.40 1.06 -13.18
C ASN A 50 -4.70 0.83 -11.83
N ASN A 51 -3.75 1.70 -11.48
CA ASN A 51 -2.96 1.62 -10.26
C ASN A 51 -2.67 3.04 -9.75
N THR A 52 -1.75 3.17 -8.80
CA THR A 52 -1.57 4.34 -7.97
C THR A 52 -0.16 4.39 -7.37
N PHE A 53 0.01 5.31 -6.43
CA PHE A 53 1.16 5.46 -5.56
C PHE A 53 1.04 4.60 -4.28
N HIS A 54 2.15 3.97 -3.90
CA HIS A 54 2.27 3.06 -2.76
C HIS A 54 3.28 3.62 -1.74
N PRO A 55 2.86 4.50 -0.81
CA PRO A 55 3.73 5.03 0.24
C PRO A 55 3.89 4.03 1.39
N HIS A 56 5.09 3.54 1.62
CA HIS A 56 5.36 2.46 2.56
C HIS A 56 6.37 2.93 3.63
N VAL A 57 6.05 2.71 4.91
CA VAL A 57 6.99 2.90 6.04
C VAL A 57 7.68 4.28 6.06
N TRP A 58 6.92 5.36 5.95
CA TRP A 58 7.51 6.70 5.99
C TRP A 58 8.01 7.14 7.36
N TYR A 59 9.15 7.85 7.32
CA TYR A 59 9.73 8.51 8.47
C TYR A 59 9.25 9.97 8.57
N PRO A 60 9.12 10.51 9.79
CA PRO A 60 8.90 11.94 9.99
C PRO A 60 9.97 12.77 9.28
N ASN A 61 9.61 13.95 8.83
CA ASN A 61 10.43 14.89 8.07
C ASN A 61 10.99 14.28 6.77
N SER A 62 10.23 13.40 6.11
CA SER A 62 10.62 12.81 4.81
C SER A 62 11.03 13.89 3.80
N GLY A 63 10.27 14.99 3.74
CA GLY A 63 10.45 16.05 2.75
C GLY A 63 10.05 15.61 1.33
N ASP A 64 9.31 14.52 1.20
CA ASP A 64 8.86 14.02 -0.10
C ASP A 64 7.78 14.94 -0.70
N VAL A 65 7.80 15.07 -2.03
CA VAL A 65 6.84 15.87 -2.80
C VAL A 65 6.23 15.00 -3.90
N VAL A 66 4.92 14.78 -3.85
CA VAL A 66 4.16 13.94 -4.79
C VAL A 66 3.04 14.76 -5.41
N THR A 67 3.27 15.30 -6.61
CA THR A 67 2.35 16.27 -7.23
C THR A 67 2.20 16.13 -8.74
N SER A 68 1.11 16.62 -9.32
CA SER A 68 0.89 16.65 -10.77
C SER A 68 0.94 15.26 -11.44
N ASN A 69 0.54 14.20 -10.72
CA ASN A 69 0.46 12.84 -11.26
C ASN A 69 -0.99 12.49 -11.62
N ILE A 70 -1.16 11.44 -12.43
CA ILE A 70 -2.46 10.83 -12.72
C ILE A 70 -2.49 9.44 -12.08
N TRP A 71 -3.35 9.26 -11.08
CA TRP A 71 -3.55 8.01 -10.34
C TRP A 71 -4.94 7.44 -10.61
N MET A 72 -5.04 6.19 -11.07
CA MET A 72 -6.32 5.55 -11.39
C MET A 72 -6.92 4.76 -10.21
N ALA A 73 -6.30 4.81 -9.04
CA ALA A 73 -6.74 4.12 -7.82
C ALA A 73 -6.39 4.97 -6.58
N PRO A 74 -7.03 4.75 -5.41
CA PRO A 74 -6.61 5.43 -4.18
C PRO A 74 -5.19 4.98 -3.83
N TYR A 75 -4.44 5.78 -3.07
CA TYR A 75 -3.12 5.34 -2.61
C TYR A 75 -3.21 4.01 -1.86
N ARG A 76 -2.12 3.25 -1.89
CA ARG A 76 -2.00 1.95 -1.22
C ARG A 76 -0.89 2.01 -0.18
N PRO A 77 -1.14 2.66 0.97
CA PRO A 77 -0.15 2.79 2.02
C PRO A 77 0.13 1.44 2.70
N ALA A 78 1.32 1.27 3.25
CA ALA A 78 1.61 0.15 4.13
C ALA A 78 2.46 0.60 5.32
N VAL A 79 1.98 0.31 6.54
CA VAL A 79 2.65 0.63 7.82
C VAL A 79 3.08 2.11 7.89
N MET A 80 2.20 3.00 7.43
CA MET A 80 2.41 4.45 7.49
C MET A 80 2.15 4.96 8.91
N LYS A 81 3.09 5.75 9.43
CA LYS A 81 2.97 6.39 10.75
C LYS A 81 2.64 7.88 10.67
N ASN A 82 2.90 8.51 9.53
CA ASN A 82 2.70 9.92 9.25
C ASN A 82 2.58 10.10 7.73
N TRP A 83 1.95 11.19 7.31
CA TRP A 83 1.80 11.61 5.91
C TRP A 83 2.52 12.93 5.65
N GLU A 84 3.72 13.07 6.23
CA GLU A 84 4.51 14.28 6.11
C GLU A 84 5.11 14.44 4.71
N GLY A 85 5.22 15.69 4.25
CA GLY A 85 5.63 16.03 2.89
C GLY A 85 4.56 16.85 2.19
N THR A 86 4.63 16.93 0.86
CA THR A 86 3.61 17.57 0.03
C THR A 86 3.01 16.55 -0.92
N ILE A 87 1.87 15.99 -0.56
CA ILE A 87 1.10 15.08 -1.42
C ILE A 87 -0.14 15.84 -1.85
N ASP A 88 -0.12 16.41 -3.06
CA ASP A 88 -1.17 17.31 -3.50
C ASP A 88 -1.20 17.53 -5.01
N ARG A 89 -2.28 18.11 -5.52
CA ARG A 89 -2.44 18.47 -6.94
C ARG A 89 -2.25 17.27 -7.87
N ASN A 90 -2.76 16.11 -7.48
CA ASN A 90 -2.82 14.89 -8.29
C ASN A 90 -4.22 14.72 -8.89
N LEU A 91 -4.32 14.12 -10.06
CA LEU A 91 -5.59 13.72 -10.65
C LEU A 91 -5.91 12.30 -10.24
N PHE A 92 -7.13 12.09 -9.72
CA PHE A 92 -7.72 10.77 -9.53
C PHE A 92 -8.88 10.54 -10.50
N ILE A 93 -9.20 9.28 -10.80
CA ILE A 93 -10.36 8.97 -11.66
C ILE A 93 -11.72 9.09 -10.95
N ALA A 94 -11.73 9.18 -9.62
CA ALA A 94 -12.95 9.22 -8.81
C ALA A 94 -12.74 10.03 -7.53
N GLU A 95 -13.79 10.69 -7.05
CA GLU A 95 -13.75 11.50 -5.82
C GLU A 95 -13.40 10.64 -4.61
N LYS A 96 -14.00 9.44 -4.49
CA LYS A 96 -13.66 8.51 -3.41
C LYS A 96 -12.19 8.11 -3.37
N HIS A 97 -11.50 8.10 -4.52
CA HIS A 97 -10.06 7.81 -4.56
C HIS A 97 -9.22 8.98 -4.05
N ARG A 98 -9.55 10.20 -4.47
CA ARG A 98 -8.91 11.43 -4.01
C ARG A 98 -9.12 11.63 -2.51
N ASP A 99 -10.35 11.40 -2.03
CA ASP A 99 -10.75 11.73 -0.66
C ASP A 99 -10.24 10.71 0.37
N ALA A 100 -9.74 9.54 -0.07
CA ALA A 100 -9.35 8.42 0.79
C ALA A 100 -8.34 8.78 1.90
N PHE A 101 -7.51 9.81 1.70
CA PHE A 101 -6.47 10.23 2.67
C PHE A 101 -6.51 11.73 2.97
N ARG A 102 -7.65 12.40 2.74
CA ARG A 102 -7.77 13.85 3.01
C ARG A 102 -7.68 14.21 4.49
N GLU A 103 -8.20 13.35 5.36
CA GLU A 103 -8.08 13.54 6.82
C GLU A 103 -6.63 13.42 7.31
N GLU A 104 -5.78 12.75 6.53
CA GLU A 104 -4.33 12.66 6.75
C GLU A 104 -3.57 13.87 6.17
N GLY A 105 -4.27 14.89 5.67
CA GLY A 105 -3.68 16.11 5.11
C GLY A 105 -3.26 16.02 3.65
N CYS A 106 -3.59 14.93 2.95
CA CYS A 106 -3.26 14.76 1.53
C CYS A 106 -4.29 15.41 0.60
N ASP A 107 -3.84 15.77 -0.60
CA ASP A 107 -4.67 16.00 -1.78
C ASP A 107 -5.75 17.10 -1.64
N ALA A 108 -5.45 18.12 -0.82
CA ALA A 108 -6.35 19.26 -0.58
C ALA A 108 -6.72 20.05 -1.85
N HIS A 109 -5.83 20.10 -2.84
CA HIS A 109 -6.00 20.78 -4.13
C HIS A 109 -5.98 19.80 -5.32
N SER A 110 -6.09 18.50 -5.06
CA SER A 110 -6.23 17.47 -6.08
C SER A 110 -7.62 17.47 -6.72
N LEU A 111 -7.72 16.96 -7.94
CA LEU A 111 -9.00 16.85 -8.66
C LEU A 111 -9.36 15.39 -8.87
N ALA A 112 -10.65 15.15 -9.10
CA ALA A 112 -11.15 13.87 -9.57
C ALA A 112 -11.86 14.07 -10.92
N GLY A 113 -11.67 13.13 -11.85
CA GLY A 113 -12.33 13.14 -13.15
C GLY A 113 -11.62 12.30 -14.19
N ASP A 114 -12.19 12.25 -15.39
CA ASP A 114 -11.59 11.55 -16.53
C ASP A 114 -10.25 12.19 -16.93
N PRO A 115 -9.14 11.44 -16.98
CA PRO A 115 -7.87 11.92 -17.52
C PRO A 115 -7.96 12.37 -18.98
N MET A 116 -8.95 11.89 -19.75
CA MET A 116 -9.12 12.15 -21.18
C MET A 116 -7.90 11.71 -21.99
N PHE A 117 -7.45 10.46 -21.80
CA PHE A 117 -6.34 9.92 -22.58
C PHE A 117 -6.64 9.94 -24.09
N VAL A 118 -5.62 10.18 -24.91
CA VAL A 118 -5.75 10.31 -26.37
C VAL A 118 -6.03 8.96 -27.03
N ASP A 119 -5.19 7.95 -26.78
CA ASP A 119 -5.35 6.61 -27.33
C ASP A 119 -4.64 5.56 -26.45
N PRO A 120 -5.20 5.28 -25.25
CA PRO A 120 -4.55 4.39 -24.31
C PRO A 120 -4.51 2.93 -24.78
N ALA A 121 -5.40 2.52 -25.70
CA ALA A 121 -5.41 1.18 -26.27
C ALA A 121 -4.12 0.90 -27.06
N ASN A 122 -3.56 1.92 -27.70
CA ASN A 122 -2.26 1.86 -28.39
C ASN A 122 -1.10 2.43 -27.56
N GLY A 123 -1.35 2.74 -26.28
CA GLY A 123 -0.33 3.20 -25.33
C GLY A 123 -0.02 4.70 -25.39
N ASP A 124 -0.88 5.49 -26.02
CA ASP A 124 -0.80 6.95 -25.97
C ASP A 124 -1.60 7.50 -24.78
N TYR A 125 -0.88 7.65 -23.66
CA TYR A 125 -1.43 8.17 -22.41
C TYR A 125 -1.28 9.69 -22.28
N ARG A 126 -1.03 10.41 -23.39
CA ARG A 126 -1.20 11.87 -23.38
C ARG A 126 -2.66 12.18 -23.09
N VAL A 127 -2.91 13.33 -22.48
CA VAL A 127 -4.25 13.82 -22.18
C VAL A 127 -4.68 14.90 -23.18
N GLN A 128 -5.97 14.96 -23.49
CA GLN A 128 -6.57 15.98 -24.34
C GLN A 128 -6.57 17.35 -23.66
N ALA A 129 -6.75 18.43 -24.44
CA ALA A 129 -6.69 19.82 -23.95
C ALA A 129 -7.70 20.16 -22.83
N GLY A 130 -8.82 19.43 -22.75
CA GLY A 130 -9.84 19.60 -21.71
C GLY A 130 -9.53 18.90 -20.39
N SER A 131 -8.45 18.11 -20.33
CA SER A 131 -8.17 17.24 -19.18
C SER A 131 -7.96 18.03 -17.88
N PRO A 132 -8.57 17.61 -16.76
CA PRO A 132 -8.35 18.22 -15.45
C PRO A 132 -6.89 18.11 -14.99
N ALA A 133 -6.14 17.09 -15.45
CA ALA A 133 -4.73 16.92 -15.10
C ALA A 133 -3.89 18.16 -15.48
N LEU A 134 -4.20 18.80 -16.61
CA LEU A 134 -3.45 19.97 -17.10
C LEU A 134 -3.57 21.16 -16.14
N LYS A 135 -4.71 21.33 -15.46
CA LYS A 135 -4.92 22.39 -14.46
C LYS A 135 -4.07 22.18 -13.20
N LEU A 136 -3.70 20.93 -12.92
CA LEU A 136 -2.92 20.55 -11.76
C LEU A 136 -1.41 20.71 -11.97
N GLY A 137 -0.98 20.94 -13.21
CA GLY A 137 0.43 21.06 -13.59
C GLY A 137 0.97 19.88 -14.39
N PHE A 138 0.14 18.88 -14.69
CA PHE A 138 0.52 17.78 -15.58
C PHE A 138 0.84 18.31 -16.99
N LYS A 139 1.88 17.76 -17.60
CA LYS A 139 2.38 18.08 -18.93
C LYS A 139 2.52 16.81 -19.72
N ASN A 140 1.88 16.76 -20.90
CA ASN A 140 2.08 15.68 -21.84
C ASN A 140 3.57 15.49 -22.16
N PHE A 141 4.00 14.24 -22.21
CA PHE A 141 5.35 13.85 -22.60
C PHE A 141 5.30 12.83 -23.76
N PRO A 142 6.37 12.69 -24.57
CA PRO A 142 6.39 11.76 -25.71
C PRO A 142 6.12 10.31 -25.28
N MET A 143 5.17 9.65 -25.96
CA MET A 143 4.74 8.27 -25.68
C MET A 143 5.46 7.21 -26.53
N ASP A 144 6.42 7.62 -27.35
CA ASP A 144 7.18 6.82 -28.30
C ASP A 144 8.69 6.77 -27.96
N ARG A 145 9.12 7.50 -26.93
CA ARG A 145 10.51 7.62 -26.47
C ARG A 145 10.75 6.89 -25.15
N PHE A 146 10.36 5.63 -25.09
CA PHE A 146 10.53 4.77 -23.92
C PHE A 146 11.53 3.64 -24.16
N GLY A 147 12.14 3.16 -23.08
CA GLY A 147 12.91 1.91 -23.06
C GLY A 147 14.11 1.93 -24.00
N VAL A 148 14.28 0.82 -24.72
CA VAL A 148 15.45 0.59 -25.58
C VAL A 148 15.37 1.45 -26.84
N GLN A 149 16.33 2.37 -26.99
CA GLN A 149 16.37 3.30 -28.13
C GLN A 149 17.29 2.84 -29.27
N LYS A 150 18.27 1.97 -29.00
CA LYS A 150 19.19 1.47 -30.03
C LYS A 150 18.42 0.56 -31.01
N PRO A 151 18.41 0.84 -32.34
CA PRO A 151 17.56 0.12 -33.30
C PRO A 151 17.67 -1.40 -33.24
N ALA A 152 18.90 -1.94 -33.20
CA ALA A 152 19.14 -3.37 -33.13
C ALA A 152 18.58 -4.03 -31.87
N LEU A 153 18.64 -3.33 -30.72
CA LEU A 153 18.09 -3.84 -29.47
C LEU A 153 16.57 -3.63 -29.38
N LYS A 154 16.07 -2.54 -29.97
CA LYS A 154 14.63 -2.25 -30.05
C LYS A 154 13.90 -3.31 -30.89
N ALA A 155 14.53 -3.80 -31.97
CA ALA A 155 13.99 -4.85 -32.82
C ALA A 155 13.78 -6.19 -32.10
N ILE A 156 14.54 -6.48 -31.05
CA ILE A 156 14.43 -7.72 -30.26
C ILE A 156 13.76 -7.49 -28.89
N ALA A 157 13.42 -6.24 -28.55
CA ALA A 157 12.80 -5.92 -27.28
C ALA A 157 11.35 -6.42 -27.27
N ARG A 158 10.97 -7.11 -26.19
CA ARG A 158 9.58 -7.50 -25.97
C ARG A 158 8.72 -6.27 -25.71
N THR A 159 7.49 -6.28 -26.23
CA THR A 159 6.50 -5.24 -25.95
C THR A 159 5.66 -5.68 -24.74
N PRO A 160 5.48 -4.82 -23.71
CA PRO A 160 4.62 -5.16 -22.59
C PRO A 160 3.16 -5.19 -23.04
N GLN A 161 2.37 -6.05 -22.41
CA GLN A 161 0.92 -5.96 -22.54
C GLN A 161 0.44 -4.63 -21.96
N LEU A 162 -0.36 -3.90 -22.74
CA LEU A 162 -0.97 -2.65 -22.31
C LEU A 162 -2.28 -2.94 -21.57
N PRO A 163 -2.48 -2.40 -20.36
CA PRO A 163 -3.77 -2.50 -19.68
C PRO A 163 -4.79 -1.59 -20.37
N VAL A 164 -6.05 -2.04 -20.43
CA VAL A 164 -7.18 -1.18 -20.78
C VAL A 164 -7.49 -0.30 -19.57
N PRO A 165 -7.42 1.04 -19.64
CA PRO A 165 -7.79 1.89 -18.52
C PRO A 165 -9.25 1.68 -18.14
N THR A 166 -9.50 1.46 -16.86
CA THR A 166 -10.83 1.22 -16.32
C THR A 166 -11.26 2.41 -15.48
N MET A 167 -12.34 3.07 -15.89
CA MET A 167 -12.97 4.15 -15.13
C MET A 167 -13.97 3.63 -14.08
N MET A 168 -14.20 2.31 -14.04
CA MET A 168 -15.01 1.71 -12.99
C MET A 168 -14.27 1.76 -11.67
N VAL A 169 -14.97 2.33 -10.69
CA VAL A 169 -14.47 2.43 -9.34
C VAL A 169 -14.89 1.19 -8.58
N ALA A 170 -14.09 0.12 -8.69
CA ALA A 170 -14.32 -1.07 -7.87
C ALA A 170 -14.36 -0.66 -6.40
N ASP A 171 -15.36 -1.16 -5.65
CA ASP A 171 -15.25 -1.16 -4.20
C ASP A 171 -14.11 -2.12 -3.90
N GLY A 172 -12.97 -1.56 -3.46
CA GLY A 172 -11.87 -2.39 -3.00
C GLY A 172 -12.41 -3.25 -1.86
N GLU A 173 -12.16 -4.56 -1.92
CA GLU A 173 -12.42 -5.41 -0.75
C GLU A 173 -11.56 -4.85 0.39
N GLU A 174 -12.20 -4.14 1.33
CA GLU A 174 -11.52 -3.73 2.54
C GLU A 174 -11.01 -4.99 3.23
N ALA A 175 -9.70 -5.03 3.49
CA ALA A 175 -9.10 -6.15 4.19
C ALA A 175 -9.83 -6.35 5.52
N ALA A 176 -10.20 -7.59 5.82
CA ALA A 176 -10.99 -7.92 6.99
C ALA A 176 -10.36 -7.32 8.25
N GLN A 177 -11.18 -6.65 9.07
CA GLN A 177 -10.76 -6.03 10.32
C GLN A 177 -11.67 -6.45 11.46
N THR A 178 -11.12 -6.62 12.66
CA THR A 178 -11.91 -6.86 13.87
C THR A 178 -11.26 -6.23 15.09
N ASP A 179 -12.06 -5.84 16.07
CA ASP A 179 -11.59 -5.49 17.40
C ASP A 179 -11.65 -6.72 18.30
N TRP A 180 -10.50 -7.09 18.85
CA TRP A 180 -10.35 -8.24 19.71
C TRP A 180 -9.59 -7.87 20.99
N LYS A 181 -10.30 -7.92 22.13
CA LYS A 181 -9.75 -7.59 23.46
C LYS A 181 -9.05 -6.23 23.51
N GLY A 182 -9.64 -5.23 22.85
CA GLY A 182 -9.11 -3.87 22.76
C GLY A 182 -8.00 -3.67 21.72
N VAL A 183 -7.58 -4.74 21.03
CA VAL A 183 -6.64 -4.68 19.91
C VAL A 183 -7.40 -4.67 18.59
N THR A 184 -7.10 -3.73 17.71
CA THR A 184 -7.61 -3.71 16.34
C THR A 184 -6.70 -4.54 15.45
N LEU A 185 -7.24 -5.63 14.91
CA LEU A 185 -6.58 -6.59 14.04
C LEU A 185 -7.07 -6.42 12.60
N ARG A 186 -6.17 -6.43 11.63
CA ARG A 186 -6.50 -6.31 10.20
C ARG A 186 -5.71 -7.33 9.39
N GLU A 187 -6.33 -8.00 8.45
CA GLU A 187 -5.62 -8.84 7.47
C GLU A 187 -4.81 -7.99 6.50
N LEU A 188 -3.77 -8.56 5.92
CA LEU A 188 -2.99 -7.89 4.87
C LEU A 188 -3.68 -8.05 3.51
N ALA A 189 -3.61 -7.01 2.68
CA ALA A 189 -4.12 -7.04 1.31
C ALA A 189 -3.07 -6.61 0.28
N GLY A 190 -3.19 -7.13 -0.94
CA GLY A 190 -2.36 -6.74 -2.07
C GLY A 190 -0.86 -6.93 -1.81
N GLU A 191 -0.10 -5.83 -1.87
CA GLU A 191 1.36 -5.83 -1.71
C GLU A 191 1.84 -5.37 -0.32
N GLU A 192 0.92 -5.25 0.65
CA GLU A 192 1.23 -4.82 2.03
C GLU A 192 2.21 -5.78 2.75
N PHE A 193 2.26 -7.06 2.35
CA PHE A 193 3.16 -8.09 2.90
C PHE A 193 4.63 -7.67 2.91
N SER A 194 5.07 -6.99 1.84
CA SER A 194 6.44 -6.49 1.72
C SER A 194 6.84 -5.52 2.84
N ALA A 195 5.89 -4.74 3.37
CA ALA A 195 6.17 -3.79 4.44
C ALA A 195 6.60 -4.50 5.73
N PHE A 196 6.16 -5.75 5.92
CA PHE A 196 6.54 -6.61 7.03
C PHE A 196 7.70 -7.55 6.71
N GLY A 197 8.21 -7.54 5.47
CA GLY A 197 9.28 -8.45 5.05
C GLY A 197 8.82 -9.90 4.94
N VAL A 198 7.53 -10.13 4.63
CA VAL A 198 6.94 -11.46 4.49
C VAL A 198 6.36 -11.67 3.10
N GLY A 199 6.26 -12.94 2.67
CA GLY A 199 5.56 -13.33 1.46
C GLY A 199 4.06 -13.44 1.66
N ARG A 200 3.30 -13.51 0.55
CA ARG A 200 1.85 -13.74 0.59
C ARG A 200 1.49 -15.08 1.24
N ASP A 201 2.29 -16.11 0.97
CA ASP A 201 2.08 -17.47 1.48
C ASP A 201 2.35 -17.58 2.98
N ASP A 202 3.16 -16.68 3.55
CA ASP A 202 3.43 -16.62 4.99
C ASP A 202 2.21 -16.07 5.77
N GLY A 203 1.40 -15.24 5.11
CA GLY A 203 0.22 -14.61 5.69
C GLY A 203 0.53 -13.71 6.89
N GLY A 204 -0.53 -13.31 7.58
CA GLY A 204 -0.43 -12.68 8.89
C GLY A 204 -1.51 -11.64 9.15
N ILE A 205 -1.62 -11.24 10.42
CA ILE A 205 -2.64 -10.30 10.90
C ILE A 205 -1.94 -9.11 11.52
N HIS A 206 -2.11 -7.95 10.90
CA HIS A 206 -1.52 -6.70 11.34
C HIS A 206 -2.24 -6.18 12.58
N VAL A 207 -1.47 -5.88 13.61
CA VAL A 207 -1.91 -5.20 14.82
C VAL A 207 -1.94 -3.71 14.54
N ARG A 208 -3.07 -3.23 14.01
CA ARG A 208 -3.25 -1.82 13.65
C ARG A 208 -3.20 -0.91 14.87
N LYS A 209 -3.81 -1.35 15.97
CA LYS A 209 -3.84 -0.61 17.23
C LYS A 209 -3.81 -1.58 18.42
N ALA A 210 -2.87 -1.39 19.33
CA ALA A 210 -2.84 -2.07 20.61
C ALA A 210 -2.82 -1.04 21.76
N PRO A 211 -3.65 -1.22 22.82
CA PRO A 211 -3.60 -0.37 24.00
C PRO A 211 -2.37 -0.70 24.84
N SER A 212 -1.79 0.33 25.45
CA SER A 212 -0.68 0.19 26.39
C SER A 212 -1.09 -0.77 27.53
N GLY A 213 -0.37 -1.88 27.70
CA GLY A 213 -0.67 -2.84 28.77
C GLY A 213 -1.84 -3.79 28.51
N ALA A 214 -2.19 -4.06 27.23
CA ALA A 214 -3.09 -5.17 26.92
C ALA A 214 -2.62 -6.47 27.61
N ASN A 215 -3.54 -7.30 28.12
CA ASN A 215 -3.27 -8.63 28.71
C ASN A 215 -2.76 -9.68 27.69
N LEU A 216 -2.09 -9.21 26.65
CA LEU A 216 -1.44 -9.97 25.60
C LEU A 216 0.07 -9.85 25.78
N PRO A 217 0.86 -10.79 25.25
CA PRO A 217 2.29 -10.89 25.51
C PRO A 217 3.12 -9.72 24.96
N ASN A 218 2.98 -8.52 25.50
CA ASN A 218 3.66 -7.30 25.02
C ASN A 218 3.49 -7.06 23.50
N LEU A 219 2.27 -7.31 23.01
CA LEU A 219 1.87 -7.03 21.63
C LEU A 219 1.71 -5.51 21.46
N VAL A 220 2.30 -4.94 20.42
CA VAL A 220 2.27 -3.49 20.16
C VAL A 220 1.73 -3.18 18.77
N SER A 221 1.27 -1.95 18.56
CA SER A 221 0.86 -1.48 17.23
C SER A 221 2.03 -1.62 16.23
N GLY A 222 1.74 -2.17 15.05
CA GLY A 222 2.73 -2.45 14.01
C GLY A 222 3.31 -3.87 14.01
N ASP A 223 2.94 -4.72 14.98
CA ASP A 223 3.26 -6.14 14.92
C ASP A 223 2.43 -6.85 13.84
N LEU A 224 2.98 -7.90 13.24
CA LEU A 224 2.25 -8.85 12.39
C LEU A 224 2.19 -10.21 13.08
N ILE A 225 1.01 -10.71 13.41
CA ILE A 225 0.84 -12.03 14.01
C ILE A 225 0.81 -13.09 12.91
N GLN A 226 1.67 -14.10 13.01
CA GLN A 226 1.74 -15.21 12.04
C GLN A 226 1.44 -16.58 12.65
N SER A 227 1.51 -16.73 13.98
CA SER A 227 1.08 -17.96 14.63
C SER A 227 0.64 -17.80 16.08
N VAL A 228 -0.16 -18.75 16.54
CA VAL A 228 -0.60 -18.92 17.93
C VAL A 228 -0.19 -20.32 18.39
N ASN A 229 0.65 -20.41 19.41
CA ASN A 229 1.20 -21.67 19.94
C ASN A 229 1.79 -22.59 18.85
N GLY A 230 2.43 -22.00 17.83
CA GLY A 230 3.01 -22.72 16.68
C GLY A 230 2.01 -23.07 15.57
N THR A 231 0.72 -22.83 15.75
CA THR A 231 -0.29 -22.98 14.69
C THR A 231 -0.28 -21.72 13.81
N PRO A 232 -0.04 -21.82 12.49
CA PRO A 232 -0.08 -20.67 11.58
C PRO A 232 -1.46 -19.99 11.56
N THR A 233 -1.47 -18.65 11.54
CA THR A 233 -2.70 -17.84 11.58
C THR A 233 -2.65 -16.74 10.52
N GLY A 234 -2.83 -17.13 9.26
CA GLY A 234 -2.83 -16.19 8.12
C GLY A 234 -4.08 -15.32 8.00
N THR A 235 -5.16 -15.63 8.74
CA THR A 235 -6.44 -14.91 8.71
C THR A 235 -6.97 -14.66 10.12
N ILE A 236 -7.78 -13.62 10.29
CA ILE A 236 -8.46 -13.30 11.56
C ILE A 236 -9.27 -14.51 12.04
N LYS A 237 -9.96 -15.20 11.13
CA LYS A 237 -10.71 -16.42 11.48
C LYS A 237 -9.79 -17.48 12.09
N ALA A 238 -8.68 -17.82 11.41
CA ALA A 238 -7.72 -18.81 11.90
C ALA A 238 -7.11 -18.40 13.25
N PHE A 239 -6.82 -17.10 13.43
CA PHE A 239 -6.35 -16.58 14.71
C PHE A 239 -7.36 -16.74 15.83
N LEU A 240 -8.62 -16.35 15.61
CA LEU A 240 -9.67 -16.50 16.63
C LEU A 240 -9.93 -17.96 16.97
N GLU A 241 -9.85 -18.87 15.99
CA GLU A 241 -9.95 -20.32 16.20
C GLU A 241 -8.76 -20.85 17.02
N ALA A 242 -7.53 -20.48 16.64
CA ALA A 242 -6.33 -20.91 17.36
C ALA A 242 -6.29 -20.38 18.80
N MET A 243 -6.73 -19.13 19.02
CA MET A 243 -6.86 -18.55 20.37
C MET A 243 -7.90 -19.27 21.23
N LYS A 244 -9.02 -19.73 20.65
CA LYS A 244 -10.05 -20.51 21.36
C LYS A 244 -9.59 -21.93 21.70
N ALA A 245 -8.72 -22.51 20.87
CA ALA A 245 -8.21 -23.87 21.04
C ALA A 245 -7.15 -24.00 22.15
N ILE A 246 -6.68 -22.90 22.74
CA ILE A 246 -5.67 -22.92 23.81
C ILE A 246 -6.29 -23.53 25.08
N PRO A 247 -5.78 -24.67 25.58
CA PRO A 247 -6.28 -25.27 26.81
C PRO A 247 -6.10 -24.34 28.02
N ALA A 248 -7.05 -24.39 28.95
CA ALA A 248 -6.95 -23.63 30.19
C ALA A 248 -5.64 -23.94 30.93
N GLY A 249 -4.93 -22.89 31.37
CA GLY A 249 -3.66 -23.03 32.07
C GLY A 249 -2.42 -23.22 31.18
N GLN A 250 -2.56 -23.28 29.85
CA GLN A 250 -1.42 -23.23 28.94
C GLN A 250 -0.94 -21.78 28.71
N PRO A 251 0.37 -21.55 28.54
CA PRO A 251 0.88 -20.24 28.15
C PRO A 251 0.46 -19.91 26.71
N LEU A 252 0.26 -18.62 26.45
CA LEU A 252 0.10 -18.10 25.11
C LEU A 252 1.46 -17.74 24.54
N ARG A 253 1.79 -18.27 23.37
CA ARG A 253 2.94 -17.90 22.54
C ARG A 253 2.41 -17.38 21.21
N LEU A 254 2.80 -16.19 20.81
CA LEU A 254 2.53 -15.64 19.49
C LEU A 254 3.83 -15.59 18.71
N GLY A 255 3.84 -16.20 17.52
CA GLY A 255 4.87 -15.92 16.52
C GLY A 255 4.48 -14.65 15.80
N ILE A 256 5.34 -13.63 15.87
CA ILE A 256 5.10 -12.31 15.29
C ILE A 256 6.29 -11.86 14.44
N VAL A 257 6.02 -10.90 13.55
CA VAL A 257 7.05 -10.08 12.91
C VAL A 257 6.95 -8.67 13.47
N ARG A 258 8.08 -8.16 13.99
CA ARG A 258 8.22 -6.79 14.46
C ARG A 258 9.44 -6.17 13.80
N HIS A 259 9.26 -5.05 13.11
CA HIS A 259 10.34 -4.39 12.35
C HIS A 259 11.08 -5.36 11.42
N GLN A 260 10.30 -6.16 10.66
CA GLN A 260 10.77 -7.20 9.75
C GLN A 260 11.62 -8.31 10.39
N LYS A 261 11.59 -8.44 11.73
CA LYS A 261 12.25 -9.53 12.45
C LYS A 261 11.21 -10.47 13.04
N SER A 262 11.31 -11.73 12.67
CA SER A 262 10.52 -12.80 13.27
C SER A 262 10.93 -13.00 14.74
N MET A 263 9.95 -13.09 15.62
CA MET A 263 10.17 -13.34 17.04
C MET A 263 8.97 -14.05 17.68
N THR A 264 9.17 -14.64 18.85
CA THR A 264 8.08 -15.20 19.66
C THR A 264 7.90 -14.35 20.91
N ILE A 265 6.67 -13.92 21.15
CA ILE A 265 6.28 -13.25 22.39
C ILE A 265 5.37 -14.18 23.20
N SER A 266 5.56 -14.23 24.51
CA SER A 266 4.84 -15.17 25.38
C SER A 266 4.29 -14.50 26.63
N SER A 267 3.13 -14.95 27.11
CA SER A 267 2.60 -14.54 28.41
C SER A 267 2.81 -15.66 29.43
N ALA A 268 3.05 -15.30 30.69
CA ALA A 268 3.09 -16.27 31.77
C ALA A 268 1.75 -17.00 31.91
N ILE A 269 1.79 -18.22 32.43
CA ILE A 269 0.62 -19.07 32.67
C ILE A 269 -0.40 -18.31 33.53
N GLY A 270 -1.63 -18.17 33.03
CA GLY A 270 -2.81 -17.95 33.87
C GLY A 270 -3.01 -16.56 34.52
N ALA A 271 -2.83 -15.45 33.81
CA ALA A 271 -3.58 -14.23 34.14
C ALA A 271 -4.88 -14.25 33.33
N GLY A 272 -5.93 -14.81 33.93
CA GLY A 272 -7.22 -15.17 33.34
C GLY A 272 -7.64 -14.40 32.07
N VAL A 273 -7.75 -15.13 30.96
CA VAL A 273 -8.75 -14.83 29.94
C VAL A 273 -10.12 -15.08 30.58
N ARG A 274 -10.60 -14.14 31.40
CA ARG A 274 -11.99 -14.18 31.86
C ARG A 274 -12.85 -13.91 30.63
N GLN A 275 -13.62 -14.92 30.23
CA GLN A 275 -14.78 -14.69 29.39
C GLN A 275 -15.73 -13.80 30.20
N ASN A 276 -15.79 -12.51 29.88
CA ASN A 276 -16.98 -11.75 30.25
C ASN A 276 -18.07 -12.23 29.31
N SER A 277 -18.86 -13.18 29.78
CA SER A 277 -20.17 -13.48 29.26
C SER A 277 -20.96 -12.16 29.24
N VAL A 278 -21.28 -11.66 28.05
CA VAL A 278 -22.31 -10.64 27.89
C VAL A 278 -23.62 -11.32 28.26
N ALA A 279 -24.09 -11.08 29.47
CA ALA A 279 -25.45 -11.41 29.83
C ALA A 279 -26.37 -10.47 29.04
N ALA A 280 -27.25 -11.08 28.24
CA ALA A 280 -28.35 -10.37 27.61
C ALA A 280 -29.21 -9.67 28.68
N ARG A 281 -29.41 -8.37 28.52
CA ARG A 281 -30.62 -7.64 28.88
C ARG A 281 -30.86 -6.56 27.84
#